data_AF-A0A498P8B2-F1
#
_entry.id   AF-A0A498P8B2-F1
#
_cell.length_a   1.000
_cell.length_b   1.000
_cell.length_c   1.000
_cell.angle_alpha   90.00
_cell.angle_beta   90.00
_cell.angle_gamma   90.00
#
_symmetry.space_group_name_H-M   'P 1'
#
loop_
_entity.id
_entity.type
_entity.pdbx_description
1 polymer ?
#
loop_
_entity_poly.entity_id
_entity_poly.type
_entity_poly.pdbx_seq_one_letter_code
_entity_poly.pdbx_strand_id
1 'polypeptide(L)'
;MSKAKQKRAKRLGFCGKKSKDGQQSQGGKKDPGLPNVRNFKEHSQRQAELRKQRLEEHQERQRLSREKEMMKRRSLDSFQKDIQSRQREFEQREVQMQNLEKHVNFETENSRKAYCREFKKVIEAADVILEVLDARDPLGCRCPQVEQAVVQSGTNKKIVLVLNKIDLVSKEIVEKWIKYLRNEFPTVAFKSSTQQQNKNLVICSNVFTIVCL
;
A
#
# COMPACT_ATOMS: atom_id res chain seq x y z
N MET A 1 -11.14 12.54 43.00
CA MET A 1 -12.24 11.62 42.61
C MET A 1 -13.56 12.19 43.14
N SER A 2 -14.53 12.46 42.26
CA SER A 2 -15.81 13.13 42.60
C SER A 2 -16.66 12.35 43.61
N LYS A 3 -17.38 13.08 44.49
CA LYS A 3 -18.36 12.54 45.46
C LYS A 3 -19.42 11.62 44.83
N ALA A 4 -19.63 11.71 43.51
CA ALA A 4 -20.50 10.81 42.74
C ALA A 4 -19.93 9.38 42.57
N LYS A 5 -18.60 9.23 42.47
CA LYS A 5 -17.93 7.91 42.32
C LYS A 5 -17.96 7.10 43.64
N GLN A 6 -17.85 7.78 44.79
CA GLN A 6 -17.98 7.15 46.10
C GLN A 6 -19.42 6.64 46.38
N LYS A 7 -20.44 7.34 45.86
CA LYS A 7 -21.85 6.88 45.96
C LYS A 7 -22.11 5.60 45.15
N ARG A 8 -21.42 5.41 44.02
CA ARG A 8 -21.55 4.20 43.18
C ARG A 8 -20.82 2.99 43.77
N ALA A 9 -19.65 3.21 44.38
CA ALA A 9 -18.88 2.16 45.06
C ALA A 9 -19.56 1.64 46.35
N LYS A 10 -20.35 2.46 47.05
CA LYS A 10 -21.18 2.01 48.20
C LYS A 10 -22.39 1.17 47.79
N ARG A 11 -22.89 1.28 46.54
CA ARG A 11 -24.02 0.47 46.03
C ARG A 11 -23.58 -0.94 45.59
N LEU A 12 -22.32 -1.12 45.23
CA LEU A 12 -21.74 -2.38 44.80
C LEU A 12 -20.81 -2.86 45.92
N GLY A 13 -21.41 -3.48 46.95
CA GLY A 13 -20.79 -3.83 48.23
C GLY A 13 -19.52 -4.69 48.15
N PHE A 14 -18.38 -4.04 47.90
CA PHE A 14 -17.06 -4.60 48.08
C PHE A 14 -16.45 -3.99 49.36
N CYS A 15 -16.49 -4.73 50.47
CA CYS A 15 -15.67 -4.42 51.63
C CYS A 15 -15.23 -5.72 52.31
N GLY A 16 -13.93 -5.78 52.64
CA GLY A 16 -13.17 -6.96 53.00
C GLY A 16 -13.58 -7.66 54.30
N LYS A 17 -13.16 -8.92 54.38
CA LYS A 17 -13.20 -9.78 55.57
C LYS A 17 -12.52 -9.11 56.78
N LYS A 18 -13.18 -9.15 57.94
CA LYS A 18 -12.52 -9.19 59.26
C LYS A 18 -13.18 -10.27 60.12
N SER A 19 -12.34 -11.12 60.68
CA SER A 19 -12.64 -12.17 61.65
C SER A 19 -12.96 -11.55 63.01
N LYS A 20 -14.11 -11.89 63.62
CA LYS A 20 -14.35 -11.77 65.06
C LYS A 20 -15.39 -12.80 65.51
N ASP A 21 -15.03 -13.48 66.60
CA ASP A 21 -15.77 -14.48 67.35
C ASP A 21 -17.09 -13.95 67.94
N GLY A 22 -18.04 -14.87 68.14
CA GLY A 22 -19.06 -14.76 69.18
C GLY A 22 -20.34 -13.99 68.86
N GLN A 23 -21.46 -14.73 68.94
CA GLN A 23 -22.86 -14.29 69.04
C GLN A 23 -23.50 -13.69 67.78
N GLN A 24 -24.21 -14.56 67.06
CA GLN A 24 -25.19 -14.21 66.03
C GLN A 24 -26.34 -13.39 66.62
N SER A 25 -26.46 -12.11 66.24
CA SER A 25 -27.71 -11.37 66.34
C SER A 25 -28.50 -11.55 65.04
N GLN A 26 -29.68 -12.16 65.14
CA GLN A 26 -30.57 -12.40 64.01
C GLN A 26 -31.24 -11.09 63.57
N GLY A 27 -30.96 -10.67 62.34
CA GLY A 27 -31.60 -9.51 61.71
C GLY A 27 -31.56 -9.53 60.18
N GLY A 28 -31.53 -10.72 59.57
CA GLY A 28 -31.81 -10.87 58.15
C GLY A 28 -33.31 -10.70 57.91
N LYS A 29 -33.70 -9.95 56.87
CA LYS A 29 -35.10 -9.83 56.44
C LYS A 29 -35.65 -11.25 56.30
N LYS A 30 -36.52 -11.65 57.22
CA LYS A 30 -37.16 -12.96 57.19
C LYS A 30 -37.95 -13.00 55.90
N ASP A 31 -37.55 -13.88 54.97
CA ASP A 31 -38.35 -14.17 53.81
C ASP A 31 -39.75 -14.54 54.31
N PRO A 32 -40.82 -13.94 53.74
CA PRO A 32 -42.16 -14.38 54.04
C PRO A 32 -42.23 -15.85 53.66
N GLY A 33 -42.15 -16.72 54.67
CA GLY A 33 -42.21 -18.16 54.45
C GLY A 33 -43.48 -18.47 53.67
N LEU A 34 -43.34 -19.36 52.69
CA LEU A 34 -44.47 -19.81 51.88
C LEU A 34 -45.61 -20.26 52.82
N PRO A 35 -46.84 -19.71 52.67
CA PRO A 35 -47.98 -20.08 53.49
C PRO A 35 -48.16 -21.60 53.51
N ASN A 36 -48.47 -22.18 54.68
CA ASN A 36 -48.57 -23.63 54.87
C ASN A 36 -49.85 -24.20 54.25
N VAL A 37 -49.90 -24.23 52.92
CA VAL A 37 -50.87 -24.98 52.11
C VAL A 37 -50.12 -26.11 51.41
N ARG A 38 -50.43 -27.37 51.77
CA ARG A 38 -49.65 -28.56 51.37
C ARG A 38 -49.43 -28.67 49.84
N ASN A 39 -50.42 -28.28 49.04
CA ASN A 39 -50.36 -28.42 47.57
C ASN A 39 -49.55 -27.31 46.86
N PHE A 40 -49.44 -26.11 47.44
CA PHE A 40 -48.70 -25.00 46.84
C PHE A 40 -47.21 -25.06 47.17
N LYS A 41 -46.89 -25.59 48.36
CA LYS A 41 -45.51 -25.81 48.82
C LYS A 41 -44.75 -26.76 47.90
N GLU A 42 -45.38 -27.86 47.49
CA GLU A 42 -44.77 -28.86 46.60
C GLU A 42 -44.51 -28.30 45.19
N HIS A 43 -45.48 -27.55 44.62
CA HIS A 43 -45.33 -26.90 43.32
C HIS A 43 -44.24 -25.81 43.34
N SER A 44 -44.18 -25.01 44.41
CA SER A 44 -43.17 -23.96 44.58
C SER A 44 -41.77 -24.54 44.83
N GLN A 45 -41.67 -25.67 45.54
CA GLN A 45 -40.43 -26.42 45.71
C GLN A 45 -39.95 -27.03 44.39
N ARG A 46 -40.85 -27.64 43.60
CA ARG A 46 -40.55 -28.17 42.26
C ARG A 46 -40.08 -27.08 41.30
N GLN A 47 -40.69 -25.89 41.34
CA GLN A 47 -40.22 -24.74 40.56
C GLN A 47 -38.84 -24.23 41.01
N ALA A 48 -38.57 -24.23 42.31
CA ALA A 48 -37.27 -23.87 42.86
C ALA A 48 -36.18 -24.88 42.47
N GLU A 49 -36.48 -26.18 42.49
CA GLU A 49 -35.61 -27.27 42.03
C GLU A 49 -35.29 -27.16 40.53
N LEU A 50 -36.30 -26.92 39.68
CA LEU A 50 -36.09 -26.70 38.24
C LEU A 50 -35.25 -25.45 37.95
N ARG A 51 -35.40 -24.39 38.75
CA ARG A 51 -34.58 -23.17 38.63
C ARG A 51 -33.14 -23.43 39.05
N LYS A 52 -32.93 -24.23 40.10
CA LYS A 52 -31.61 -24.67 40.55
C LYS A 52 -30.92 -25.52 39.48
N GLN A 53 -31.62 -26.51 38.90
CA GLN A 53 -31.09 -27.34 37.82
C GLN A 53 -30.69 -26.52 36.59
N ARG A 54 -31.52 -25.58 36.13
CA ARG A 54 -31.16 -24.70 35.00
C ARG A 54 -29.95 -23.82 35.29
N LEU A 55 -29.82 -23.33 36.52
CA LEU A 55 -28.69 -22.51 36.92
C LEU A 55 -27.40 -23.34 36.97
N GLU A 56 -27.48 -24.57 37.46
CA GLU A 56 -26.38 -25.53 37.49
C GLU A 56 -25.95 -25.94 36.07
N GLU A 57 -26.89 -26.30 35.18
CA GLU A 57 -26.60 -26.63 33.77
C GLU A 57 -25.94 -25.45 33.05
N HIS A 58 -26.45 -24.24 33.26
CA HIS A 58 -25.87 -23.04 32.65
C HIS A 58 -24.46 -22.74 33.17
N GLN A 59 -24.21 -22.93 34.47
CA GLN A 59 -22.87 -22.80 35.05
C GLN A 59 -21.93 -23.87 34.51
N GLU A 60 -22.38 -25.11 34.38
CA GLU A 60 -21.60 -26.21 33.83
C GLU A 60 -21.26 -25.96 32.36
N ARG A 61 -22.22 -25.50 31.56
CA ARG A 61 -22.00 -25.10 30.15
C ARG A 61 -20.96 -23.99 30.04
N GLN A 62 -21.00 -22.99 30.92
CA GLN A 62 -19.97 -21.95 30.96
C GLN A 62 -18.60 -22.47 31.39
N ARG A 63 -18.53 -23.40 32.34
CA ARG A 63 -17.27 -24.05 32.76
C ARG A 63 -16.67 -24.86 31.62
N LEU A 64 -17.46 -25.72 30.99
CA LEU A 64 -17.05 -26.51 29.82
C LEU A 64 -16.60 -25.62 28.66
N SER A 65 -17.27 -24.49 28.41
CA SER A 65 -16.85 -23.52 27.39
C SER A 65 -15.48 -22.92 27.71
N ARG A 66 -15.25 -22.49 28.96
CA ARG A 66 -13.96 -21.94 29.41
C ARG A 66 -12.86 -23.00 29.37
N GLU A 67 -13.18 -24.24 29.74
CA GLU A 67 -12.24 -25.35 29.72
C GLU A 67 -11.88 -25.75 28.29
N LYS A 68 -12.85 -25.81 27.37
CA LYS A 68 -12.59 -26.00 25.93
C LYS A 68 -11.75 -24.88 25.34
N GLU A 69 -11.97 -23.63 25.73
CA GLU A 69 -11.16 -22.50 25.27
C GLU A 69 -9.73 -22.55 25.85
N MET A 70 -9.58 -22.92 27.12
CA MET A 70 -8.28 -23.12 27.76
C MET A 70 -7.52 -24.32 27.16
N MET A 71 -8.22 -25.43 26.90
CA MET A 71 -7.66 -26.62 26.24
C MET A 71 -7.29 -26.32 24.79
N LYS A 72 -8.10 -25.53 24.08
CA LYS A 72 -7.75 -25.00 22.75
C LYS A 72 -6.45 -24.20 22.83
N ARG A 73 -6.32 -23.25 23.76
CA ARG A 73 -5.10 -22.45 23.96
C ARG A 73 -3.87 -23.25 24.45
N ARG A 74 -4.06 -24.40 25.10
CA ARG A 74 -2.98 -25.28 25.58
C ARG A 74 -2.59 -26.35 24.57
N SER A 75 -3.44 -26.64 23.58
CA SER A 75 -3.17 -27.66 22.58
C SER A 75 -2.22 -27.11 21.53
N LEU A 76 -1.04 -27.75 21.42
CA LEU A 76 -0.02 -27.46 20.40
C LEU A 76 -0.60 -27.47 18.98
N ASP A 77 -1.63 -28.30 18.74
CA ASP A 77 -2.33 -28.40 17.46
C ASP A 77 -3.02 -27.09 17.05
N SER A 78 -3.55 -26.33 18.01
CA SER A 78 -4.18 -25.04 17.71
C SER A 78 -3.15 -23.97 17.30
N PHE A 79 -1.99 -23.99 17.96
CA PHE A 79 -0.89 -23.08 17.70
C PHE A 79 -0.23 -23.40 16.36
N GLN A 80 -0.04 -24.69 16.07
CA GLN A 80 0.44 -25.16 14.78
C GLN A 80 -0.50 -24.74 13.64
N LYS A 81 -1.82 -24.84 13.83
CA LYS A 81 -2.81 -24.39 12.83
C LYS A 81 -2.80 -22.88 12.62
N ASP A 82 -2.63 -22.08 13.68
CA ASP A 82 -2.51 -20.62 13.57
C ASP A 82 -1.24 -20.22 12.81
N ILE A 83 -0.10 -20.84 13.13
CA ILE A 83 1.16 -20.63 12.40
C ILE A 83 1.00 -20.99 10.93
N GLN A 84 0.43 -22.15 10.61
CA GLN A 84 0.21 -22.58 9.23
C GLN A 84 -0.77 -21.68 8.47
N SER A 85 -1.79 -21.12 9.14
CA SER A 85 -2.71 -20.17 8.52
C SER A 85 -1.99 -18.88 8.14
N ARG A 86 -1.24 -18.31 9.08
CA ARG A 86 -0.46 -17.08 8.85
C ARG A 86 0.62 -17.24 7.79
N GLN A 87 1.27 -18.41 7.77
CA GLN A 87 2.28 -18.74 6.76
C GLN A 87 1.65 -18.77 5.35
N ARG A 88 0.49 -19.42 5.21
CA ARG A 88 -0.23 -19.45 3.92
C ARG A 88 -0.74 -18.08 3.49
N GLU A 89 -1.22 -17.26 4.42
CA GLU A 89 -1.63 -15.88 4.12
C GLU A 89 -0.45 -15.03 3.63
N PHE A 90 0.73 -15.20 4.24
CA PHE A 90 1.94 -14.53 3.80
C PHE A 90 2.37 -14.98 2.40
N GLU A 91 2.42 -16.29 2.15
CA GLU A 91 2.75 -16.86 0.84
C GLU A 91 1.77 -16.39 -0.26
N GLN A 92 0.47 -16.31 0.05
CA GLN A 92 -0.52 -15.78 -0.89
C GLN A 92 -0.29 -14.31 -1.22
N ARG A 93 0.07 -13.48 -0.23
CA ARG A 93 0.39 -12.05 -0.45
C ARG A 93 1.65 -11.88 -1.30
N GLU A 94 2.69 -12.67 -1.03
CA GLU A 94 3.92 -12.66 -1.81
C GLU A 94 3.65 -13.02 -3.28
N VAL A 95 2.86 -14.06 -3.55
CA VAL A 95 2.46 -14.45 -4.91
C VAL A 95 1.64 -13.36 -5.59
N GLN A 96 0.74 -12.68 -4.87
CA GLN A 96 -0.03 -11.55 -5.41
C GLN A 96 0.88 -10.37 -5.76
N MET A 97 1.85 -10.01 -4.91
CA MET A 97 2.81 -8.94 -5.20
C MET A 97 3.68 -9.28 -6.42
N GLN A 98 4.20 -10.50 -6.50
CA GLN A 98 4.97 -10.95 -7.67
C GLN A 98 4.16 -10.93 -8.96
N ASN A 99 2.86 -11.26 -8.91
CA ASN A 99 1.98 -11.18 -10.07
C ASN A 99 1.70 -9.72 -10.48
N LEU A 100 1.54 -8.81 -9.52
CA LEU A 100 1.42 -7.37 -9.80
C LEU A 100 2.70 -6.83 -10.46
N GLU A 101 3.87 -7.14 -9.93
CA GLU A 101 5.16 -6.74 -10.51
C GLU A 101 5.34 -7.28 -11.93
N LYS A 102 4.99 -8.54 -12.16
CA LYS A 102 5.01 -9.13 -13.51
C LYS A 102 4.04 -8.43 -14.46
N HIS A 103 2.86 -8.03 -14.00
CA HIS A 103 1.88 -7.33 -14.83
C HIS A 103 2.36 -5.90 -15.18
N VAL A 104 2.91 -5.16 -14.21
CA VAL A 104 3.50 -3.85 -14.45
C VAL A 104 4.68 -3.95 -15.43
N ASN A 105 5.53 -4.95 -15.28
CA ASN A 105 6.63 -5.21 -16.21
C ASN A 105 6.11 -5.58 -17.61
N PHE A 106 5.04 -6.39 -17.70
CA PHE A 106 4.44 -6.77 -18.98
C PHE A 106 3.78 -5.57 -19.69
N GLU A 107 3.05 -4.72 -18.98
CA GLU A 107 2.46 -3.51 -19.55
C GLU A 107 3.53 -2.50 -19.97
N THR A 108 4.58 -2.34 -19.15
CA THR A 108 5.76 -1.53 -19.48
C THR A 108 6.50 -2.07 -20.70
N GLU A 109 6.56 -3.39 -20.84
CA GLU A 109 7.23 -4.03 -21.97
C GLU A 109 6.38 -4.01 -23.25
N ASN A 110 5.06 -4.12 -23.13
CA ASN A 110 4.14 -4.00 -24.26
C ASN A 110 4.11 -2.56 -24.80
N SER A 111 4.14 -1.56 -23.90
CA SER A 111 4.24 -0.14 -24.26
C SER A 111 5.61 0.21 -24.86
N ARG A 112 6.72 -0.32 -24.33
CA ARG A 112 8.05 -0.19 -24.97
C ARG A 112 8.10 -0.83 -26.36
N LYS A 113 7.51 -2.01 -26.54
CA LYS A 113 7.42 -2.68 -27.85
C LYS A 113 6.59 -1.86 -28.84
N ALA A 114 5.49 -1.24 -28.39
CA ALA A 114 4.70 -0.33 -29.21
C ALA A 114 5.49 0.92 -29.61
N TYR A 115 6.20 1.54 -28.66
CA TYR A 115 7.08 2.68 -28.92
C TYR A 115 8.18 2.34 -29.93
N CYS A 116 8.87 1.20 -29.75
CA CYS A 116 9.91 0.74 -30.68
C CYS A 116 9.36 0.48 -32.09
N ARG A 117 8.11 0.01 -32.22
CA ARG A 117 7.48 -0.17 -33.54
C ARG A 117 7.22 1.16 -34.22
N GLU A 118 6.69 2.14 -33.49
CA GLU A 118 6.41 3.46 -34.05
C GLU A 118 7.70 4.21 -34.38
N PHE A 119 8.69 4.12 -33.49
CA PHE A 119 10.02 4.67 -33.71
C PHE A 119 10.69 4.12 -34.97
N LYS A 120 10.56 2.82 -35.25
CA LYS A 120 11.08 2.24 -36.51
C LYS A 120 10.43 2.83 -37.75
N LYS A 121 9.10 2.98 -37.77
CA LYS A 121 8.38 3.62 -38.89
C LYS A 121 8.85 5.06 -39.11
N VAL A 122 9.04 5.79 -38.01
CA VAL A 122 9.53 7.16 -38.04
C VAL A 122 10.95 7.22 -38.60
N ILE A 123 11.85 6.34 -38.14
CA ILE A 123 13.19 6.25 -38.71
C ILE A 123 13.10 5.99 -40.19
N GLU A 124 12.32 4.99 -40.64
CA GLU A 124 12.19 4.65 -42.06
C GLU A 124 11.74 5.84 -42.91
N ALA A 125 10.74 6.60 -42.45
CA ALA A 125 10.19 7.74 -43.18
C ALA A 125 11.07 9.01 -43.16
N ALA A 126 11.94 9.17 -42.15
CA ALA A 126 12.76 10.37 -42.00
C ALA A 126 14.09 10.29 -42.76
N ASP A 127 14.47 11.38 -43.43
CA ASP A 127 15.78 11.56 -44.06
C ASP A 127 16.81 12.16 -43.07
N VAL A 128 16.33 13.07 -42.22
CA VAL A 128 17.14 13.78 -41.22
C VAL A 128 16.44 13.69 -39.86
N ILE A 129 17.23 13.34 -38.84
CA ILE A 129 16.81 13.23 -37.45
C ILE A 129 17.53 14.31 -36.64
N LEU A 130 16.76 15.14 -35.96
CA LEU A 130 17.25 16.16 -35.05
C LEU A 130 17.14 15.66 -33.61
N GLU A 131 18.25 15.53 -32.90
CA GLU A 131 18.25 15.23 -31.46
C GLU A 131 18.46 16.52 -30.68
N VAL A 132 17.44 16.90 -29.92
CA VAL A 132 17.45 18.16 -29.17
C VAL A 132 18.00 17.92 -27.76
N LEU A 133 19.09 18.60 -27.43
CA LEU A 133 19.81 18.51 -26.16
C LEU A 133 19.68 19.82 -25.35
N ASP A 134 19.57 19.76 -24.03
CA ASP A 134 19.62 20.96 -23.17
C ASP A 134 21.09 21.41 -22.98
N ALA A 135 21.39 22.69 -23.21
CA ALA A 135 22.75 23.24 -23.11
C ALA A 135 23.39 23.10 -21.71
N ARG A 136 22.60 22.91 -20.66
CA ARG A 136 23.08 22.76 -19.28
C ARG A 136 23.65 21.37 -19.00
N ASP A 137 23.04 20.34 -19.59
CA ASP A 137 23.46 18.94 -19.46
C ASP A 137 23.22 18.17 -20.77
N PRO A 138 24.06 18.41 -21.79
CA PRO A 138 23.89 17.75 -23.09
C PRO A 138 24.20 16.26 -23.04
N LEU A 139 24.96 15.77 -22.05
CA LEU A 139 25.28 14.35 -21.93
C LEU A 139 24.16 13.56 -21.25
N GLY A 140 23.50 14.15 -20.24
CA GLY A 140 22.34 13.55 -19.59
C GLY A 140 21.12 13.43 -20.51
N CYS A 141 20.95 14.38 -21.44
CA CYS A 141 19.89 14.34 -22.45
C CYS A 141 20.23 13.49 -23.68
N ARG A 142 21.38 12.80 -23.77
CA ARG A 142 21.69 11.97 -24.95
C ARG A 142 21.18 10.55 -24.80
N CYS A 143 20.78 9.95 -25.93
CA CYS A 143 20.42 8.55 -25.98
C CYS A 143 21.24 7.77 -27.03
N PRO A 144 22.42 7.24 -26.66
CA PRO A 144 23.29 6.49 -27.57
C PRO A 144 22.60 5.28 -28.21
N GLN A 145 21.65 4.65 -27.50
CA GLN A 145 20.89 3.50 -28.00
C GLN A 145 20.01 3.89 -29.21
N VAL A 146 19.40 5.09 -29.15
CA VAL A 146 18.59 5.64 -30.24
C VAL A 146 19.49 6.01 -31.42
N GLU A 147 20.61 6.68 -31.17
CA GLU A 147 21.60 7.03 -32.20
C GLU A 147 22.11 5.78 -32.93
N GLN A 148 22.49 4.74 -32.19
CA GLN A 148 22.93 3.45 -32.76
C GLN A 148 21.84 2.78 -33.60
N ALA A 149 20.59 2.79 -33.13
CA ALA A 149 19.47 2.22 -33.88
C ALA A 149 19.25 2.96 -35.20
N VAL A 150 19.41 4.28 -35.23
CA VAL A 150 19.33 5.08 -36.47
C VAL A 150 20.46 4.72 -37.42
N VAL A 151 21.70 4.67 -36.94
CA VAL A 151 22.88 4.33 -37.74
C VAL A 151 22.77 2.92 -38.34
N GLN A 152 22.25 1.96 -37.56
CA GLN A 152 22.01 0.59 -38.02
C GLN A 152 20.86 0.49 -39.03
N SER A 153 19.89 1.42 -39.00
CA SER A 153 18.71 1.39 -39.88
C SER A 153 19.00 1.84 -41.32
N GLY A 154 20.14 2.48 -41.59
CA GLY A 154 20.57 2.76 -42.96
C GLY A 154 21.67 3.82 -43.09
N THR A 155 22.48 3.72 -44.15
CA THR A 155 23.65 4.59 -44.41
C THR A 155 23.31 6.02 -44.82
N ASN A 156 22.06 6.29 -45.23
CA ASN A 156 21.66 7.60 -45.78
C ASN A 156 20.99 8.53 -44.75
N LYS A 157 20.73 8.06 -43.53
CA LYS A 157 20.04 8.85 -42.49
C LYS A 157 21.04 9.72 -41.76
N LYS A 158 20.73 11.01 -41.62
CA LYS A 158 21.61 11.98 -40.95
C LYS A 158 21.09 12.33 -39.57
N ILE A 159 21.94 12.25 -38.57
CA ILE A 159 21.67 12.73 -37.21
C ILE A 159 22.32 14.10 -37.05
N VAL A 160 21.57 15.07 -36.54
CA VAL A 160 22.07 16.41 -36.19
C VAL A 160 21.68 16.73 -34.76
N LEU A 161 22.65 17.11 -33.95
CA LEU A 161 22.43 17.52 -32.57
C LEU A 161 22.06 19.00 -32.52
N VAL A 162 20.98 19.32 -31.81
CA VAL A 162 20.50 20.69 -31.61
C VAL A 162 20.63 21.03 -30.13
N LEU A 163 21.62 21.86 -29.81
CA LEU A 163 21.84 22.34 -28.45
C LEU A 163 20.89 23.51 -28.17
N ASN A 164 19.85 23.23 -27.39
CA ASN A 164 18.76 24.13 -27.06
C ASN A 164 19.01 24.88 -25.74
N LYS A 165 18.33 26.03 -25.54
CA LYS A 165 18.43 26.88 -24.33
C LYS A 165 19.84 27.42 -24.05
N ILE A 166 20.60 27.73 -25.11
CA ILE A 166 21.97 28.26 -24.98
C ILE A 166 22.03 29.60 -24.23
N ASP A 167 20.91 30.30 -24.08
CA ASP A 167 20.78 31.53 -23.30
C ASP A 167 20.98 31.33 -21.79
N LEU A 168 20.82 30.10 -21.29
CA LEU A 168 21.01 29.78 -19.87
C LEU A 168 22.46 29.49 -19.50
N VAL A 169 23.37 29.41 -20.47
CA VAL A 169 24.76 28.98 -20.28
C VAL A 169 25.68 30.04 -20.90
N SER A 170 26.86 30.25 -20.30
CA SER A 170 27.82 31.21 -20.86
C SER A 170 28.32 30.77 -22.23
N LYS A 171 28.59 31.75 -23.10
CA LYS A 171 29.03 31.52 -24.48
C LYS A 171 30.25 30.60 -24.58
N GLU A 172 31.22 30.78 -23.68
CA GLU A 172 32.45 29.97 -23.63
C GLU A 172 32.17 28.48 -23.36
N ILE A 173 31.21 28.17 -22.50
CA ILE A 173 30.82 26.79 -22.20
C ILE A 173 30.07 26.19 -23.39
N VAL A 174 29.17 26.95 -24.02
CA VAL A 174 28.45 26.54 -25.22
C VAL A 174 29.43 26.21 -26.36
N GLU A 175 30.46 27.05 -26.58
CA GLU A 175 31.49 26.79 -27.58
C GLU A 175 32.29 25.51 -27.30
N LYS A 176 32.62 25.25 -26.03
CA LYS A 176 33.26 23.99 -25.60
C LYS A 176 32.37 22.79 -25.89
N TRP A 177 31.07 22.88 -25.59
CA TRP A 177 30.12 21.81 -25.87
C TRP A 177 29.96 21.55 -27.37
N ILE A 178 29.82 22.58 -28.18
CA ILE A 178 29.75 22.45 -29.64
C ILE A 178 31.01 21.76 -30.17
N LYS A 179 32.20 22.18 -29.69
CA LYS A 179 33.47 21.58 -30.10
C LYS A 179 33.56 20.10 -29.69
N TYR A 180 33.07 19.76 -28.51
CA TYR A 180 33.04 18.39 -28.01
C TYR A 180 32.09 17.51 -28.84
N LEU A 181 30.83 17.93 -29.01
CA LEU A 181 29.78 17.16 -29.67
C LEU A 181 30.01 17.00 -31.18
N ARG A 182 30.65 17.99 -31.84
CA ARG A 182 31.02 17.91 -33.25
C ARG A 182 32.02 16.80 -33.59
N ASN A 183 32.70 16.24 -32.60
CA ASN A 183 33.56 15.07 -32.81
C ASN A 183 32.74 13.81 -33.15
N GLU A 184 31.47 13.77 -32.75
CA GLU A 184 30.57 12.64 -32.96
C GLU A 184 29.54 12.94 -34.06
N PHE A 185 28.76 14.00 -33.89
CA PHE A 185 27.69 14.37 -34.83
C PHE A 185 27.65 15.88 -35.10
N PRO A 186 27.23 16.31 -36.30
CA PRO A 186 27.02 17.73 -36.60
C PRO A 186 26.13 18.39 -35.54
N THR A 187 26.65 19.44 -34.89
CA THR A 187 25.95 20.12 -33.79
C THR A 187 25.70 21.59 -34.11
N VAL A 188 24.46 22.02 -33.87
CA VAL A 188 23.97 23.39 -34.04
C VAL A 188 23.47 23.92 -32.70
N ALA A 189 23.80 25.16 -32.38
CA ALA A 189 23.30 25.85 -31.20
C ALA A 189 22.03 26.65 -31.54
N PHE A 190 21.00 26.52 -30.69
CA PHE A 190 19.72 27.17 -30.86
C PHE A 190 19.34 27.96 -29.61
N LYS A 191 19.04 29.25 -29.82
CA LYS A 191 18.51 30.14 -28.79
C LYS A 191 16.99 30.10 -28.84
N SER A 192 16.35 29.55 -27.81
CA SER A 192 14.90 29.30 -27.80
C SER A 192 14.05 30.57 -27.65
N SER A 193 14.62 31.65 -27.12
CA SER A 193 13.91 32.91 -26.90
C SER A 193 13.89 33.78 -28.17
N THR A 194 12.93 33.50 -29.05
CA THR A 194 12.51 34.39 -30.15
C THR A 194 11.00 34.56 -30.13
N GLN A 195 10.51 35.44 -29.24
CA GLN A 195 9.09 35.85 -29.13
C GLN A 195 8.48 36.47 -30.41
N GLN A 196 9.20 36.57 -31.53
CA GLN A 196 8.79 37.35 -32.71
C GLN A 196 8.81 36.59 -34.06
N GLN A 197 8.97 35.27 -34.10
CA GLN A 197 9.18 34.54 -35.35
C GLN A 197 8.01 33.65 -35.82
N ASN A 198 6.77 34.15 -35.76
CA ASN A 198 5.62 33.44 -36.36
C ASN A 198 5.50 33.63 -37.88
N LYS A 199 6.42 34.38 -38.52
CA LYS A 199 6.24 34.84 -39.92
C LYS A 199 6.98 34.02 -40.98
N ASN A 200 7.90 33.10 -40.61
CA ASN A 200 8.74 32.36 -41.56
C ASN A 200 8.88 30.86 -41.21
N LEU A 201 7.80 30.21 -40.77
CA LEU A 201 7.81 28.77 -40.54
C LEU A 201 7.53 28.04 -41.86
N VAL A 202 8.59 27.74 -42.61
CA VAL A 202 8.50 26.77 -43.72
C VAL A 202 8.49 25.38 -43.08
N ILE A 203 7.40 24.64 -43.27
CA ILE A 203 7.30 23.25 -42.81
C ILE A 203 8.15 22.40 -43.75
N CYS A 204 9.29 21.91 -43.25
CA CYS A 204 10.08 20.91 -43.95
C CYS A 204 9.41 19.54 -43.76
N SER A 205 8.96 18.92 -44.85
CA SER A 205 8.09 17.73 -44.82
C SER A 205 8.74 16.46 -44.25
N ASN A 206 10.08 16.37 -44.23
CA ASN A 206 10.82 15.13 -43.90
C ASN A 206 11.86 15.32 -42.77
N VAL A 207 11.60 16.23 -41.83
CA VAL A 207 12.46 16.42 -40.66
C VAL A 207 11.78 15.84 -39.43
N PHE A 208 12.39 14.83 -38.83
CA PHE A 208 11.92 14.29 -37.56
C PHE A 208 12.74 14.83 -36.40
N THR A 209 12.06 15.22 -35.32
CA THR A 209 12.71 15.74 -34.11
C THR A 209 12.51 14.77 -32.96
N ILE A 210 13.61 14.27 -32.41
CA ILE A 210 13.65 13.50 -31.17
C ILE A 210 13.98 14.48 -30.04
N VAL A 211 13.08 14.57 -29.06
CA VAL A 211 13.32 15.32 -27.83
C VAL A 211 13.62 14.30 -26.74
N CYS A 212 14.88 14.23 -26.32
CA CYS A 212 15.27 13.49 -25.14
C CYS A 212 15.05 14.41 -23.93
N LEU A 213 14.00 14.12 -23.14
CA LEU A 213 13.65 14.83 -21.90
C LEU A 213 14.37 14.23 -20.70
#